data_AF-A0A7S0BQ39-F1
#
_entry.id   AF-A0A7S0BQ39-F1
#
_cell.length_a   1.000
_cell.length_b   1.000
_cell.length_c   1.000
_cell.angle_alpha   90.00
_cell.angle_beta   90.00
_cell.angle_gamma   90.00
#
_symmetry.space_group_name_H-M   'P 1'
#
loop_
_entity.id
_entity.type
_entity.pdbx_description
1 polymer ?
#
loop_
_entity_poly.entity_id
_entity_poly.type
_entity_poly.pdbx_seq_one_letter_code
_entity_poly.pdbx_strand_id
1 'polypeptide(L)'
;NIELQKDDNFHNRYGIFNHNDLLGKTAGRRWITASGKAATGAGFVIVLRPTPELWTLSLSHRTQIVYTHDIAVITAEMDLRPGSIVVEAGTGSGSMTASLVRAV
;
A
#
# COMPACT_ATOMS: atom_id res chain seq x y z
N ASN A 1 -2.24 3.38 5.33
CA ASN A 1 -1.27 3.90 4.35
C ASN A 1 -0.55 5.11 4.93
N ILE A 2 0.74 5.27 4.64
CA ILE A 2 1.57 6.38 5.13
C ILE A 2 1.84 7.32 3.96
N GLU A 3 1.61 8.61 4.15
CA GLU A 3 2.03 9.65 3.23
C GLU A 3 3.38 10.21 3.70
N LEU A 4 4.38 10.23 2.82
CA LEU A 4 5.70 10.76 3.17
C LEU A 4 5.66 12.28 3.13
N GLN A 5 5.87 12.89 4.30
CA GLN A 5 5.96 14.33 4.48
C GLN A 5 7.32 14.69 5.09
N LYS A 6 7.93 15.79 4.61
CA LYS A 6 9.23 16.24 5.11
C LYS A 6 9.12 16.59 6.60
N ASP A 7 10.14 16.21 7.38
CA ASP A 7 10.25 16.49 8.81
C ASP A 7 9.16 15.87 9.70
N ASP A 8 8.36 14.94 9.16
CA ASP A 8 7.33 14.21 9.90
C ASP A 8 7.82 12.81 10.34
N ASN A 9 7.10 12.20 11.28
CA ASN A 9 7.45 10.91 11.87
C ASN A 9 6.31 9.90 11.78
N PHE A 10 6.65 8.66 11.45
CA PHE A 10 5.74 7.52 11.54
C PHE A 10 5.97 6.75 12.84
N HIS A 11 4.89 6.51 13.58
CA HIS A 11 4.92 5.84 14.88
C HIS A 11 4.20 4.49 14.81
N ASN A 12 4.83 3.43 15.30
CA ASN A 12 4.16 2.14 15.50
C ASN A 12 4.77 1.36 16.69
N ARG A 13 4.31 0.12 16.91
CA ARG A 13 4.80 -0.75 17.99
C ARG A 13 6.31 -1.06 17.95
N TYR A 14 6.96 -0.85 16.81
CA TYR A 14 8.38 -1.10 16.59
C TYR A 14 9.26 0.15 16.73
N GLY A 15 8.66 1.33 16.93
CA GLY A 15 9.40 2.57 17.21
C GLY A 15 8.90 3.79 16.45
N ILE A 16 9.78 4.77 16.35
CA ILE A 16 9.56 6.06 15.69
C ILE A 16 10.48 6.14 14.48
N PHE A 17 9.92 6.48 13.34
CA PHE A 17 10.59 6.42 12.06
C PHE A 17 10.50 7.77 11.34
N ASN A 18 11.65 8.42 11.12
CA ASN A 18 11.69 9.78 10.55
C ASN A 18 11.56 9.74 9.02
N HIS A 19 10.57 10.45 8.46
CA HIS A 19 10.26 10.40 7.03
C HIS A 19 11.44 10.83 6.14
N ASN A 20 12.31 11.72 6.63
CA ASN A 20 13.50 12.15 5.91
C ASN A 20 14.46 10.99 5.62
N ASP A 21 14.40 9.90 6.40
CA ASP A 21 15.17 8.69 6.14
C ASP A 21 14.70 7.92 4.90
N LEU A 22 13.54 8.24 4.33
CA LEU A 22 13.00 7.57 3.14
C LEU A 22 12.94 8.45 1.90
N LEU A 23 12.92 9.78 2.08
CA LEU A 23 12.87 10.70 0.95
C LEU A 23 14.06 10.46 0.00
N GLY A 24 13.74 10.23 -1.28
CA GLY A 24 14.73 9.94 -2.33
C GLY A 24 15.34 8.53 -2.30
N LYS A 25 14.95 7.65 -1.36
CA LYS A 25 15.47 6.28 -1.29
C LYS A 25 14.55 5.28 -2.00
N THR A 26 15.13 4.15 -2.43
CA THR A 26 14.36 3.09 -3.08
C THR A 26 13.56 2.27 -2.06
N ALA A 27 12.33 1.89 -2.41
CA ALA A 27 11.54 0.94 -1.65
C ALA A 27 12.19 -0.47 -1.60
N GLY A 28 11.68 -1.33 -0.73
CA GLY A 28 12.17 -2.68 -0.44
C GLY A 28 13.22 -2.76 0.66
N ARG A 29 13.60 -1.63 1.26
CA ARG A 29 14.62 -1.54 2.31
C ARG A 29 14.02 -1.62 3.69
N ARG A 30 14.84 -2.03 4.66
CA ARG A 30 14.55 -1.88 6.08
C ARG A 30 14.70 -0.42 6.46
N TRP A 31 13.65 0.15 7.06
CA TRP A 31 13.67 1.44 7.72
C TRP A 31 13.84 1.18 9.20
N ILE A 32 14.93 1.68 9.76
CA ILE A 32 15.35 1.42 11.14
C ILE A 32 14.80 2.54 12.01
N THR A 33 14.33 2.20 13.21
CA THR A 33 13.80 3.18 14.16
C THR A 33 14.87 4.17 14.61
N ALA A 34 14.49 5.45 14.76
CA ALA A 34 15.33 6.50 15.33
C ALA A 34 15.47 6.35 16.86
N SER A 35 14.51 5.66 17.52
CA SER A 35 14.53 5.45 18.96
C SER A 35 15.48 4.32 19.34
N GLY A 36 16.75 4.65 19.58
CA GLY A 36 17.72 3.69 20.12
C GLY A 36 17.34 3.22 21.53
N LYS A 37 16.81 2.00 21.65
CA LYS A 37 16.92 1.18 22.87
C LYS A 37 17.17 -0.27 22.51
N ALA A 38 18.45 -0.61 22.50
CA ALA A 38 18.94 -1.97 22.46
C ALA A 38 18.83 -2.59 23.87
N ALA A 39 17.90 -3.51 24.02
CA ALA A 39 18.07 -4.72 24.83
C ALA A 39 17.75 -5.98 24.01
N THR A 40 17.07 -5.84 22.87
CA THR A 40 16.58 -6.94 22.00
C THR A 40 16.81 -6.71 20.48
N GLY A 41 17.60 -5.70 20.10
CA GLY A 41 17.82 -5.29 18.70
C GLY A 41 16.92 -4.13 18.26
N ALA A 42 17.40 -3.29 17.34
CA ALA A 42 16.64 -2.12 16.87
C ALA A 42 15.41 -2.56 16.04
N GLY A 43 14.25 -1.99 16.35
CA GLY A 43 13.02 -2.22 15.57
C GLY A 43 13.15 -1.71 14.14
N PHE A 44 12.52 -2.42 13.20
CA PHE A 44 12.51 -2.03 11.79
C PHE A 44 11.14 -2.28 11.16
N VAL A 45 10.88 -1.56 10.07
CA VAL A 45 9.79 -1.86 9.14
C VAL A 45 10.36 -2.02 7.73
N ILE A 46 9.63 -2.68 6.85
CA ILE A 46 9.99 -2.77 5.42
C ILE A 46 9.05 -1.85 4.66
N VAL A 47 9.63 -0.93 3.90
CA VAL A 47 8.86 -0.01 3.06
C VAL A 47 8.66 -0.66 1.70
N LEU A 48 7.40 -0.86 1.30
CA LEU A 48 7.06 -1.46 0.01
C LEU A 48 6.50 -0.40 -0.92
N ARG A 49 6.69 -0.58 -2.24
CA ARG A 49 5.96 0.23 -3.21
C ARG A 49 4.47 -0.09 -3.11
N PRO A 50 3.57 0.90 -3.19
CA PRO A 50 2.14 0.64 -3.26
C PRO A 50 1.82 -0.20 -4.50
N THR A 51 1.06 -1.28 -4.31
CA THR A 51 0.43 -2.06 -5.39
C THR A 51 -1.06 -2.20 -5.07
N PRO A 52 -1.93 -2.45 -6.05
CA PRO A 52 -3.33 -2.72 -5.79
C PRO A 52 -3.57 -3.80 -4.74
N GLU A 53 -2.79 -4.87 -4.70
CA GLU A 53 -2.94 -5.93 -3.70
C GLU A 53 -2.60 -5.46 -2.29
N LEU A 54 -1.49 -4.72 -2.13
CA LEU A 54 -1.12 -4.14 -0.84
C LEU A 54 -2.09 -3.04 -0.42
N TRP A 55 -2.64 -2.30 -1.39
CA TRP A 55 -3.67 -1.31 -1.16
C TRP A 55 -4.96 -1.95 -0.66
N THR A 56 -5.44 -3.03 -1.31
CA THR A 56 -6.60 -3.81 -0.89
C THR A 56 -6.49 -4.29 0.56
N LEU A 57 -5.30 -4.67 1.00
CA LEU A 57 -5.05 -5.10 2.38
C LEU A 57 -4.94 -3.95 3.41
N SER A 58 -4.70 -2.71 2.97
CA SER A 58 -4.34 -1.60 3.86
C SER A 58 -5.24 -0.37 3.75
N LEU A 59 -6.17 -0.35 2.79
CA LEU A 59 -7.13 0.74 2.61
C LEU A 59 -8.07 0.83 3.81
N SER A 60 -8.55 2.03 4.08
CA SER A 60 -9.60 2.24 5.09
C SER A 60 -10.96 1.88 4.51
N HIS A 61 -11.62 0.89 5.11
CA HIS A 61 -12.93 0.42 4.65
C HIS A 61 -14.00 1.48 4.93
N ARG A 62 -14.67 1.96 3.88
CA ARG A 62 -15.94 2.70 3.96
C ARG A 62 -17.14 1.82 3.63
N THR A 63 -16.89 0.71 2.96
CA THR A 63 -17.87 -0.26 2.45
C THR A 63 -17.28 -1.66 2.53
N GLN A 64 -18.10 -2.69 2.27
CA GLN A 64 -17.56 -3.98 1.87
C GLN A 64 -16.75 -3.83 0.58
N ILE A 65 -15.68 -4.62 0.44
CA ILE A 65 -14.77 -4.58 -0.71
C ILE A 65 -14.65 -5.95 -1.38
N VAL A 66 -14.22 -5.93 -2.63
CA VAL A 66 -13.75 -7.11 -3.36
C VAL A 66 -12.27 -7.32 -3.02
N TYR A 67 -11.88 -8.54 -2.68
CA TYR A 67 -10.49 -8.90 -2.38
C TYR A 67 -9.77 -9.44 -3.61
N THR A 68 -8.44 -9.48 -3.53
CA THR A 68 -7.54 -9.84 -4.65
C THR A 68 -7.92 -11.14 -5.36
N HIS A 69 -8.43 -12.14 -4.65
CA HIS A 69 -8.82 -13.42 -5.26
C HIS A 69 -9.93 -13.23 -6.31
N ASP A 70 -11.03 -12.57 -5.93
CA ASP A 70 -12.16 -12.34 -6.83
C ASP A 70 -11.80 -11.32 -7.91
N ILE A 71 -11.01 -10.29 -7.57
CA ILE A 71 -10.49 -9.33 -8.55
C ILE A 71 -9.68 -10.05 -9.64
N ALA A 72 -8.80 -10.99 -9.27
CA ALA A 72 -7.98 -11.72 -10.23
C ALA A 72 -8.85 -12.54 -11.19
N VAL A 73 -9.89 -13.21 -10.69
CA VAL A 73 -10.85 -13.95 -11.53
C VAL A 73 -11.60 -13.00 -12.45
N ILE A 74 -12.19 -11.92 -11.92
CA ILE A 74 -12.96 -10.95 -12.73
C ILE A 74 -12.09 -10.35 -13.84
N THR A 75 -10.88 -9.89 -13.50
CA THR A 75 -9.97 -9.26 -14.46
C THR A 75 -9.52 -10.22 -15.57
N ALA A 76 -9.30 -11.49 -15.23
CA ALA A 76 -8.95 -12.53 -16.20
C ALA A 76 -10.13 -12.90 -17.11
N GLU A 77 -11.31 -13.15 -16.54
CA GLU A 77 -12.52 -13.53 -17.30
C GLU A 77 -13.00 -12.41 -18.23
N MET A 78 -12.76 -11.15 -17.87
CA MET A 78 -13.08 -9.99 -18.70
C MET A 78 -12.00 -9.66 -19.74
N ASP A 79 -10.89 -10.40 -19.79
CA ASP A 79 -9.71 -10.13 -20.65
C ASP A 79 -9.25 -8.65 -20.56
N LEU A 80 -9.18 -8.11 -19.33
CA LEU A 80 -8.77 -6.72 -19.13
C LEU A 80 -7.29 -6.54 -19.43
N ARG A 81 -6.99 -5.53 -20.25
CA ARG A 81 -5.64 -5.22 -20.75
C ARG A 81 -5.51 -3.73 -21.06
N PRO A 82 -4.28 -3.21 -21.24
CA PRO A 82 -4.06 -1.82 -21.61
C PRO A 82 -4.87 -1.42 -22.85
N GLY A 83 -5.66 -0.35 -22.72
CA GLY A 83 -6.59 0.15 -23.74
C GLY A 83 -8.04 -0.32 -23.56
N SER A 84 -8.34 -1.19 -22.61
CA SER A 84 -9.72 -1.57 -22.28
C SER A 84 -10.50 -0.38 -21.71
N ILE A 85 -11.76 -0.23 -22.09
CA ILE A 85 -12.67 0.76 -21.51
C ILE A 85 -13.62 0.01 -20.57
N VAL A 86 -13.55 0.31 -19.27
CA VAL A 86 -14.34 -0.36 -18.24
C VAL A 86 -15.21 0.67 -17.53
N VAL A 87 -16.45 0.26 -17.24
CA VAL A 87 -17.36 1.01 -16.38
C VAL A 87 -17.45 0.30 -15.04
N GLU A 88 -17.06 0.98 -13.97
CA GLU A 88 -17.23 0.51 -12.59
C GLU A 88 -18.37 1.28 -11.92
N ALA A 89 -19.36 0.56 -11.41
CA ALA A 89 -20.39 1.12 -10.54
C ALA A 89 -20.79 0.07 -9.49
N GLY A 90 -20.73 0.32 -8.18
CA GLY A 90 -20.23 1.52 -7.49
C GLY A 90 -18.76 1.43 -7.06
N THR A 91 -18.11 2.58 -6.87
CA THR A 91 -16.68 2.68 -6.51
C THR A 91 -16.35 2.12 -5.12
N GLY A 92 -17.28 2.22 -4.17
CA GLY A 92 -17.10 1.77 -2.79
C GLY A 92 -15.85 2.36 -2.12
N SER A 93 -15.00 1.49 -1.58
CA SER A 93 -13.72 1.88 -0.96
C SER A 93 -12.54 1.90 -1.94
N GLY A 94 -12.77 1.62 -3.23
CA GLY A 94 -11.76 1.72 -4.28
C GLY A 94 -10.80 0.53 -4.40
N SER A 95 -11.14 -0.63 -3.83
CA SER A 95 -10.31 -1.86 -3.93
C SER A 95 -10.23 -2.36 -5.38
N MET A 96 -11.39 -2.50 -6.03
CA MET A 96 -11.47 -2.93 -7.44
C MET A 96 -10.92 -1.84 -8.37
N THR A 97 -11.31 -0.57 -8.15
CA THR A 97 -10.77 0.59 -8.87
C THR A 97 -9.24 0.61 -8.96
N ALA A 98 -8.53 0.37 -7.85
CA ALA A 98 -7.06 0.36 -7.85
C ALA A 98 -6.48 -0.73 -8.77
N SER A 99 -7.15 -1.89 -8.85
CA SER A 99 -6.73 -2.99 -9.71
C SER A 99 -7.09 -2.73 -11.17
N LEU A 100 -8.26 -2.14 -11.44
CA LEU A 100 -8.71 -1.74 -12.78
C LEU A 100 -7.74 -0.73 -13.40
N VAL A 101 -7.39 0.36 -12.70
CA VAL A 101 -6.49 1.40 -13.22
C VAL A 101 -5.11 0.85 -13.61
N ARG A 102 -4.65 -0.22 -12.96
CA ARG A 102 -3.38 -0.87 -13.34
C ARG A 102 -3.53 -1.76 -14.58
N ALA A 103 -4.71 -2.37 -14.78
CA ALA A 103 -4.93 -3.36 -15.82
C ALA A 103 -5.36 -2.76 -17.16
N VAL A 104 -6.07 -1.63 -17.15
CA VAL A 104 -6.67 -0.99 -18.33
C VAL A 104 -5.84 0.13 -18.94
#